data_AF-A0A6A4GDF5-F1
#
_entry.id   AF-A0A6A4GDF5-F1
#
_cell.length_a   1.000
_cell.length_b   1.000
_cell.length_c   1.000
_cell.angle_alpha   90.00
_cell.angle_beta   90.00
_cell.angle_gamma   90.00
#
_symmetry.space_group_name_H-M   'P 1'
#
loop_
_entity.id
_entity.type
_entity.pdbx_description
1 polymer ?
#
loop_
_entity_poly.entity_id
_entity_poly.type
_entity_poly.pdbx_seq_one_letter_code
_entity_poly.pdbx_strand_id
1 'polypeptide(L)'
;MFHILILTPKYLKLLCREKENKGCAHKALIALLLAGFSMTAVSTSTSAAANLIQVKSSLVALFSGGLIVQEMAATNLNITVISILEVWSEHLIFLIADTAIVWRAWALWAENKLITWTLLIILLGDIGVNTVDAIADTKEAIHSNSNSLTLDALSAAMNLTANIVATLLIAHRARIHDQSTHALLRNKKTQVEAILLLMVESGAFFGLVQVTSIIFSTLDIHAAKFSAVHNADSCLGVLYIYTAALNPVALIILIQTGNTYDHSFHLEDVTSVPNVG
;
A
#
# COMPACT_ATOMS: atom_id res chain seq x y z
N MET A 1 -16.72 36.79 -26.98
CA MET A 1 -15.60 37.12 -26.07
C MET A 1 -16.15 37.77 -24.81
N PHE A 2 -16.86 37.01 -23.97
CA PHE A 2 -17.32 37.38 -22.61
C PHE A 2 -17.92 36.11 -22.00
N HIS A 3 -17.09 35.28 -21.38
CA HIS A 3 -17.53 34.08 -20.64
C HIS A 3 -16.51 33.67 -19.56
N ILE A 4 -15.92 34.65 -18.87
CA ILE A 4 -15.02 34.41 -17.74
C ILE A 4 -15.45 35.30 -16.58
N LEU A 5 -16.53 34.89 -15.90
CA LEU A 5 -16.86 35.30 -14.52
C LEU A 5 -18.14 34.57 -14.08
N ILE A 6 -18.06 33.25 -14.02
CA ILE A 6 -18.93 32.46 -13.12
C ILE A 6 -18.02 31.52 -12.35
N LEU A 7 -17.33 32.09 -11.35
CA LEU A 7 -16.95 31.34 -10.15
C LEU A 7 -18.26 30.83 -9.55
N THR A 8 -18.64 29.62 -9.93
CA THR A 8 -19.94 29.05 -9.58
C THR A 8 -20.01 28.78 -8.08
N PRO A 9 -21.18 28.98 -7.43
CA PRO A 9 -21.45 28.54 -6.06
C PRO A 9 -21.26 27.02 -5.82
N LYS A 10 -20.90 26.26 -6.87
CA LYS A 10 -20.50 24.83 -6.82
C LYS A 10 -19.11 24.62 -6.23
N TYR A 11 -18.14 25.50 -6.51
CA TYR A 11 -16.78 25.39 -5.94
C TYR A 11 -16.76 25.66 -4.43
N LEU A 12 -17.56 26.63 -3.96
CA LEU A 12 -17.72 26.91 -2.53
C LEU A 12 -18.43 25.76 -1.78
N LYS A 13 -19.34 25.06 -2.46
CA LYS A 13 -20.06 23.89 -1.91
C LYS A 13 -19.17 22.64 -1.85
N LEU A 14 -18.20 22.50 -2.75
CA LEU A 14 -17.15 21.48 -2.68
C LEU A 14 -16.24 21.75 -1.48
N LEU A 15 -15.72 22.97 -1.31
CA LEU A 15 -14.90 23.35 -0.15
C LEU A 15 -15.63 23.20 1.21
N CYS A 16 -16.93 23.53 1.27
CA CYS A 16 -17.72 23.35 2.50
C CYS A 16 -18.04 21.88 2.80
N ARG A 17 -18.34 21.05 1.79
CA ARG A 17 -18.55 19.61 1.97
C ARG A 17 -17.24 18.89 2.30
N GLU A 18 -16.12 19.39 1.79
CA GLU A 18 -14.78 18.93 2.13
C GLU A 18 -14.45 19.22 3.60
N LYS A 19 -14.84 20.38 4.14
CA LYS A 19 -14.59 20.76 5.54
C LYS A 19 -15.30 19.87 6.56
N GLU A 20 -16.51 19.39 6.25
CA GLU A 20 -17.29 18.51 7.14
C GLU A 20 -16.88 17.03 7.00
N ASN A 21 -16.48 16.59 5.79
CA ASN A 21 -15.97 15.22 5.54
C ASN A 21 -14.48 15.03 5.89
N LYS A 22 -13.70 16.10 6.04
CA LYS A 22 -12.25 16.06 6.39
C LYS A 22 -12.00 15.27 7.66
N GLY A 23 -12.89 15.37 8.65
CA GLY A 23 -12.78 14.59 9.88
C GLY A 23 -12.95 13.09 9.67
N CYS A 24 -13.86 12.66 8.79
CA CYS A 24 -14.14 11.25 8.56
C CYS A 24 -13.03 10.58 7.73
N ALA A 25 -12.63 11.21 6.62
CA ALA A 25 -11.53 10.70 5.78
C ALA A 25 -10.20 10.63 6.53
N HIS A 26 -9.89 11.64 7.34
CA HIS A 26 -8.68 11.64 8.17
C HIS A 26 -8.71 10.53 9.24
N LYS A 27 -9.85 10.33 9.91
CA LYS A 27 -10.04 9.22 10.86
C LYS A 27 -9.89 7.86 10.18
N ALA A 28 -10.45 7.68 8.98
CA ALA A 28 -10.32 6.45 8.21
C ALA A 28 -8.86 6.16 7.82
N LEU A 29 -8.10 7.19 7.40
CA LEU A 29 -6.67 7.05 7.09
C LEU A 29 -5.84 6.69 8.33
N ILE A 30 -6.11 7.32 9.48
CA ILE A 30 -5.47 6.96 10.74
C ILE A 30 -5.80 5.52 11.12
N ALA A 31 -7.06 5.09 10.96
CA ALA A 31 -7.46 3.72 11.22
C ALA A 31 -6.73 2.72 10.32
N LEU A 32 -6.61 3.01 9.02
CA LEU A 32 -5.84 2.19 8.07
C LEU A 32 -4.36 2.12 8.45
N LEU A 33 -3.75 3.23 8.89
CA LEU A 33 -2.37 3.22 9.40
C LEU A 33 -2.20 2.37 10.65
N LEU A 34 -3.08 2.53 11.63
CA LEU A 34 -3.02 1.75 12.87
C LEU A 34 -3.23 0.26 12.59
N ALA A 35 -4.14 -0.07 11.68
CA ALA A 35 -4.34 -1.43 11.21
C ALA A 35 -3.08 -1.97 10.53
N GLY A 36 -2.50 -1.22 9.58
CA GLY A 36 -1.27 -1.62 8.89
C GLY A 36 -0.11 -1.84 9.86
N PHE A 37 0.11 -0.89 10.78
CA PHE A 37 1.13 -1.00 11.83
C PHE A 37 0.91 -2.23 12.72
N SER A 38 -0.34 -2.47 13.14
CA SER A 38 -0.68 -3.63 13.98
C SER A 38 -0.40 -4.94 13.24
N MET A 39 -0.78 -5.04 11.97
CA MET A 39 -0.54 -6.24 11.16
C MET A 39 0.96 -6.46 10.91
N THR A 40 1.74 -5.40 10.64
CA THR A 40 3.20 -5.51 10.52
C THR A 40 3.84 -5.95 11.84
N ALA A 41 3.36 -5.45 12.97
CA ALA A 41 3.83 -5.89 14.28
C ALA A 41 3.52 -7.37 14.55
N VAL A 42 2.33 -7.84 14.15
CA VAL A 42 1.96 -9.26 14.25
C VAL A 42 2.85 -10.11 13.35
N SER A 43 2.96 -9.80 12.05
CA SER A 43 3.79 -10.53 11.07
C SER A 43 5.26 -10.63 11.51
N THR A 44 5.86 -9.52 11.95
CA THR A 44 7.25 -9.53 12.45
C THR A 44 7.41 -10.35 13.73
N SER A 45 6.43 -10.28 14.63
CA SER A 45 6.43 -11.07 15.86
C SER A 45 6.27 -12.57 15.60
N THR A 46 5.39 -12.96 14.67
CA THR A 46 5.19 -14.35 14.27
C THR A 46 6.43 -14.91 13.59
N SER A 47 7.03 -14.14 12.68
CA SER A 47 8.27 -14.53 12.01
C SER A 47 9.44 -14.69 13.00
N ALA A 48 9.59 -13.76 13.96
CA ALA A 48 10.59 -13.89 15.01
C ALA A 48 10.35 -15.12 15.90
N ALA A 49 9.10 -15.39 16.27
CA ALA A 49 8.73 -16.57 17.04
C ALA A 49 9.02 -17.88 16.29
N ALA A 50 8.69 -17.95 15.00
CA ALA A 50 8.97 -19.10 14.14
C ALA A 50 10.48 -19.39 14.06
N ASN A 51 11.29 -18.35 13.81
CA ASN A 51 12.75 -18.45 13.78
C ASN A 51 13.33 -18.95 15.12
N LEU A 52 12.86 -18.43 16.25
CA LEU A 52 13.30 -18.88 17.58
C LEU A 52 12.93 -20.35 17.84
N ILE A 53 11.74 -20.79 17.43
CA ILE A 53 11.30 -22.18 17.54
C ILE A 53 12.17 -23.09 16.66
N GLN A 54 12.52 -22.66 15.45
CA GLN A 54 13.36 -23.41 14.53
C GLN A 54 14.80 -23.56 15.06
N VAL A 55 15.38 -22.48 15.60
CA VAL A 55 16.70 -22.52 16.23
C VAL A 55 16.68 -23.43 17.45
N LYS A 56 15.67 -23.31 18.31
CA LYS A 56 15.50 -24.19 19.48
C LYS A 56 15.39 -25.65 19.06
N SER A 57 14.59 -25.95 18.04
CA SER A 57 14.40 -27.31 17.54
C SER A 57 15.69 -27.91 16.99
N SER A 58 16.44 -27.11 16.20
CA SER A 58 17.75 -27.51 15.66
C SER A 58 18.77 -27.77 16.78
N LEU A 59 18.83 -26.89 17.79
CA LEU A 59 19.75 -27.06 18.92
C LEU A 59 19.39 -28.26 19.80
N VAL A 60 18.10 -28.46 20.11
CA VAL A 60 17.63 -29.58 20.94
C VAL A 60 17.77 -30.92 20.21
N ALA A 61 17.58 -30.94 18.88
CA ALA A 61 17.74 -32.14 18.05
C ALA A 61 19.17 -32.72 18.06
N LEU A 62 20.20 -31.90 18.37
CA LEU A 62 21.55 -32.44 18.59
C LEU A 62 21.68 -33.25 19.89
N PHE A 63 20.75 -33.13 20.84
CA PHE A 63 20.94 -33.66 22.21
C PHE A 63 20.05 -34.86 22.60
N SER A 64 19.00 -35.23 21.85
CA SER A 64 18.06 -36.27 22.32
C SER A 64 17.47 -37.15 21.20
N GLY A 65 17.92 -38.41 21.11
CA GLY A 65 17.11 -39.53 20.62
C GLY A 65 16.87 -39.72 19.11
N GLY A 66 17.29 -38.79 18.25
CA GLY A 66 17.19 -38.92 16.78
C GLY A 66 15.99 -38.19 16.15
N LEU A 67 16.20 -37.70 14.92
CA LEU A 67 15.39 -36.71 14.20
C LEU A 67 13.87 -37.02 14.17
N ILE A 68 13.50 -38.29 14.00
CA ILE A 68 12.12 -38.73 13.69
C ILE A 68 11.17 -38.65 14.91
N VAL A 69 11.67 -38.90 16.13
CA VAL A 69 10.83 -38.89 17.35
C VAL A 69 10.49 -37.46 17.78
N GLN A 70 11.34 -36.50 17.41
CA GLN A 70 11.17 -35.09 17.76
C GLN A 70 10.39 -34.30 16.69
N GLU A 71 10.51 -34.68 15.41
CA GLU A 71 9.69 -34.13 14.32
C GLU A 71 8.18 -34.39 14.55
N MET A 72 7.83 -35.54 15.14
CA MET A 72 6.46 -35.87 15.58
C MET A 72 6.01 -35.13 16.86
N ALA A 73 6.93 -34.63 17.70
CA ALA A 73 6.60 -33.85 18.89
C ALA A 73 6.58 -32.33 18.63
N ALA A 74 7.29 -31.89 17.59
CA ALA A 74 7.32 -30.51 17.10
C ALA A 74 6.13 -30.18 16.17
N THR A 75 5.31 -31.17 15.80
CA THR A 75 3.98 -31.02 15.15
C THR A 75 2.95 -30.39 16.11
N ASN A 76 3.37 -29.34 16.81
CA ASN A 76 2.56 -28.62 17.76
C ASN A 76 1.64 -27.67 17.00
N LEU A 77 0.36 -27.71 17.37
CA LEU A 77 -0.68 -26.72 17.05
C LEU A 77 -0.14 -25.27 17.01
N ASN A 78 0.82 -24.94 17.88
CA ASN A 78 1.46 -23.62 17.96
C ASN A 78 2.18 -23.19 16.67
N ILE A 79 2.90 -24.08 15.97
CA ILE A 79 3.61 -23.70 14.74
C ILE A 79 2.60 -23.40 13.63
N THR A 80 1.58 -24.26 13.47
CA THR A 80 0.51 -24.04 12.49
C THR A 80 -0.26 -22.74 12.76
N VAL A 81 -0.58 -22.44 14.02
CA VAL A 81 -1.25 -21.18 14.38
C VAL A 81 -0.36 -19.96 14.06
N ILE A 82 0.94 -20.04 14.33
CA ILE A 82 1.90 -18.97 14.01
C ILE A 82 1.95 -18.74 12.50
N SER A 83 2.06 -19.80 11.69
CA SER A 83 2.09 -19.68 10.22
C SER A 83 0.80 -19.12 9.65
N ILE A 84 -0.37 -19.54 10.17
CA ILE A 84 -1.66 -18.97 9.75
C ILE A 84 -1.71 -17.47 10.09
N LEU A 85 -1.31 -17.07 11.30
CA LEU A 85 -1.32 -15.66 11.69
C LEU A 85 -0.38 -14.81 10.82
N GLU A 86 0.79 -15.35 10.46
CA GLU A 86 1.74 -14.70 9.57
C GLU A 86 1.14 -14.45 8.18
N VAL A 87 0.64 -15.51 7.53
CA VAL A 87 0.00 -15.47 6.20
C VAL A 87 -1.12 -14.42 6.16
N TRP A 88 -2.06 -14.49 7.11
CA TRP A 88 -3.20 -13.56 7.12
C TRP A 88 -2.78 -12.12 7.42
N SER A 89 -1.75 -11.91 8.25
CA SER A 89 -1.25 -10.56 8.54
C SER A 89 -0.65 -9.92 7.29
N GLU A 90 0.12 -10.68 6.50
CA GLU A 90 0.74 -10.20 5.27
C GLU A 90 -0.31 -9.84 4.20
N HIS A 91 -1.29 -10.71 3.99
CA HIS A 91 -2.40 -10.45 3.07
C HIS A 91 -3.20 -9.20 3.46
N LEU A 92 -3.43 -8.98 4.76
CA LEU A 92 -4.11 -7.78 5.23
C LEU A 92 -3.26 -6.51 5.04
N ILE A 93 -1.94 -6.59 5.16
CA ILE A 93 -1.03 -5.46 4.85
C ILE A 93 -1.17 -5.07 3.37
N PHE A 94 -1.17 -6.05 2.46
CA PHE A 94 -1.36 -5.79 1.03
C PHE A 94 -2.72 -5.16 0.74
N LEU A 95 -3.80 -5.72 1.30
CA LEU A 95 -5.16 -5.19 1.12
C LEU A 95 -5.30 -3.74 1.64
N ILE A 96 -4.62 -3.40 2.75
CA ILE A 96 -4.56 -2.02 3.26
C ILE A 96 -3.80 -1.11 2.28
N ALA A 97 -2.69 -1.59 1.71
CA ALA A 97 -1.92 -0.85 0.72
C ALA A 97 -2.73 -0.60 -0.56
N ASP A 98 -3.44 -1.60 -1.08
CA ASP A 98 -4.28 -1.50 -2.28
C ASP A 98 -5.49 -0.60 -2.05
N THR A 99 -6.10 -0.69 -0.86
CA THR A 99 -7.14 0.26 -0.44
C THR A 99 -6.62 1.69 -0.42
N ALA A 100 -5.40 1.93 0.11
CA ALA A 100 -4.79 3.25 0.11
C ALA A 100 -4.47 3.75 -1.31
N ILE A 101 -3.98 2.87 -2.21
CA ILE A 101 -3.75 3.16 -3.63
C ILE A 101 -5.03 3.61 -4.32
N VAL A 102 -6.09 2.82 -4.18
CA VAL A 102 -7.38 3.09 -4.82
C VAL A 102 -8.00 4.36 -4.26
N TRP A 103 -7.90 4.57 -2.95
CA TRP A 103 -8.34 5.79 -2.30
C TRP A 103 -7.67 7.05 -2.88
N ARG A 104 -6.35 6.99 -3.15
CA ARG A 104 -5.60 8.10 -3.77
C ARG A 104 -6.15 8.50 -5.12
N ALA A 105 -6.39 7.53 -6.00
CA ALA A 105 -6.94 7.80 -7.32
C ALA A 105 -8.41 8.26 -7.23
N TRP A 106 -9.19 7.65 -6.35
CA TRP A 106 -10.58 8.02 -6.13
C TRP A 106 -10.72 9.46 -5.64
N ALA A 107 -9.90 9.90 -4.67
CA ALA A 107 -9.93 11.27 -4.16
C ALA A 107 -9.79 12.33 -5.27
N LEU A 108 -9.02 12.05 -6.33
CA LEU A 108 -8.83 12.95 -7.48
C LEU A 108 -9.93 12.86 -8.54
N TRP A 109 -10.63 11.73 -8.61
CA TRP A 109 -11.62 11.42 -9.66
C TRP A 109 -13.05 11.26 -9.12
N ALA A 110 -13.33 11.74 -7.90
CA ALA A 110 -14.63 11.60 -7.23
C ALA A 110 -15.82 12.16 -8.04
N GLU A 111 -15.58 13.08 -8.97
CA GLU A 111 -16.60 13.63 -9.87
C GLU A 111 -16.92 12.71 -11.06
N ASN A 112 -15.96 11.89 -11.49
CA ASN A 112 -16.14 10.95 -12.60
C ASN A 112 -16.59 9.59 -12.06
N LYS A 113 -17.90 9.37 -12.11
CA LYS A 113 -18.52 8.12 -11.65
C LYS A 113 -17.96 6.88 -12.35
N LEU A 114 -17.64 6.97 -13.64
CA LEU A 114 -17.13 5.81 -14.39
C LEU A 114 -15.77 5.36 -13.84
N ILE A 115 -14.83 6.29 -13.67
CA ILE A 115 -13.50 5.98 -13.11
C ILE A 115 -13.63 5.46 -11.68
N THR A 116 -14.51 6.07 -10.88
CA THR A 116 -14.79 5.60 -9.50
C THR A 116 -15.30 4.15 -9.49
N TRP A 117 -16.26 3.82 -10.36
CA TRP A 117 -16.76 2.44 -10.48
C TRP A 117 -15.69 1.47 -10.96
N THR A 118 -14.87 1.85 -11.94
CA THR A 118 -13.75 1.03 -12.41
C THR A 118 -12.76 0.74 -11.29
N LEU A 119 -12.36 1.76 -10.53
CA LEU A 119 -11.48 1.61 -9.37
C LEU A 119 -12.06 0.69 -8.30
N LEU A 120 -13.36 0.81 -8.02
CA LEU A 120 -14.06 -0.03 -7.05
C LEU A 120 -14.14 -1.49 -7.52
N ILE A 121 -14.40 -1.73 -8.81
CA ILE A 121 -14.42 -3.09 -9.38
C ILE A 121 -13.03 -3.73 -9.30
N ILE A 122 -11.97 -2.97 -9.61
CA ILE A 122 -10.59 -3.45 -9.49
C ILE A 122 -10.30 -3.83 -8.03
N LEU A 123 -10.62 -2.94 -7.07
CA LEU A 123 -10.42 -3.21 -5.64
C LEU A 123 -11.20 -4.45 -5.16
N LEU A 124 -12.45 -4.62 -5.60
CA LEU A 124 -13.23 -5.81 -5.22
C LEU A 124 -12.67 -7.10 -5.81
N GLY A 125 -12.19 -7.05 -7.06
CA GLY A 125 -11.52 -8.18 -7.69
C GLY A 125 -10.24 -8.55 -6.95
N ASP A 126 -9.46 -7.54 -6.59
CA ASP A 126 -8.22 -7.64 -5.83
C ASP A 126 -8.44 -8.30 -4.45
N ILE A 127 -9.41 -7.81 -3.68
CA ILE A 127 -9.82 -8.41 -2.40
C ILE A 127 -10.22 -9.89 -2.60
N GLY A 128 -10.97 -10.18 -3.66
CA GLY A 128 -11.41 -11.54 -3.98
C GLY A 128 -10.24 -12.49 -4.25
N VAL A 129 -9.29 -12.06 -5.09
CA VAL A 129 -8.10 -12.87 -5.43
C VAL A 129 -7.22 -13.08 -4.20
N ASN A 130 -6.88 -12.01 -3.47
CA ASN A 130 -6.08 -12.10 -2.23
C ASN A 130 -6.74 -13.00 -1.16
N THR A 131 -8.08 -13.01 -1.08
CA THR A 131 -8.80 -13.90 -0.14
C THR A 131 -8.69 -15.37 -0.55
N VAL A 132 -8.82 -15.66 -1.85
CA VAL A 132 -8.68 -17.03 -2.37
C VAL A 132 -7.25 -17.54 -2.17
N ASP A 133 -6.27 -16.67 -2.35
CA ASP A 133 -4.85 -16.93 -2.15
C ASP A 133 -4.54 -17.28 -0.68
N ALA A 134 -4.92 -16.40 0.26
CA ALA A 134 -4.75 -16.64 1.70
C ALA A 134 -5.39 -17.97 2.16
N ILE A 135 -6.53 -18.34 1.58
CA ILE A 135 -7.19 -19.64 1.86
C ILE A 135 -6.37 -20.81 1.29
N ALA A 136 -5.77 -20.66 0.11
CA ALA A 136 -4.90 -21.67 -0.48
C ALA A 136 -3.64 -21.89 0.37
N ASP A 137 -2.99 -20.81 0.80
CA ASP A 137 -1.80 -20.86 1.67
C ASP A 137 -2.11 -21.46 3.03
N THR A 138 -3.26 -21.09 3.61
CA THR A 138 -3.73 -21.70 4.86
C THR A 138 -3.90 -23.21 4.69
N LYS A 139 -4.41 -23.67 3.54
CA LYS A 139 -4.54 -25.11 3.26
C LYS A 139 -3.18 -25.77 3.05
N GLU A 140 -2.23 -25.11 2.42
CA GLU A 140 -0.87 -25.62 2.28
C GLU A 140 -0.18 -25.76 3.64
N ALA A 141 -0.33 -24.76 4.52
CA ALA A 141 0.20 -24.80 5.88
C ALA A 141 -0.35 -25.97 6.72
N ILE A 142 -1.56 -26.44 6.41
CA ILE A 142 -2.23 -27.55 7.13
C ILE A 142 -1.99 -28.91 6.47
N HIS A 143 -2.02 -28.99 5.14
CA HIS A 143 -2.07 -30.26 4.40
C HIS A 143 -0.95 -30.44 3.36
N SER A 144 0.02 -29.53 3.27
CA SER A 144 1.17 -29.59 2.36
C SER A 144 0.77 -29.88 0.89
N ASN A 145 -0.27 -29.20 0.41
CA ASN A 145 -0.80 -29.37 -0.94
C ASN A 145 -0.36 -28.20 -1.86
N SER A 146 0.18 -28.52 -3.03
CA SER A 146 1.08 -27.66 -3.82
C SER A 146 0.40 -26.73 -4.86
N ASN A 147 -0.72 -26.09 -4.53
CA ASN A 147 -1.44 -25.23 -5.48
C ASN A 147 -1.33 -23.71 -5.21
N SER A 148 -0.57 -23.28 -4.20
CA SER A 148 -0.40 -21.87 -3.77
C SER A 148 0.32 -21.02 -4.81
N LEU A 149 1.45 -21.50 -5.33
CA LEU A 149 2.35 -20.76 -6.23
C LEU A 149 1.68 -20.06 -7.44
N THR A 150 0.61 -20.63 -8.00
CA THR A 150 -0.09 -20.01 -9.14
C THR A 150 -1.01 -18.86 -8.71
N LEU A 151 -1.54 -18.93 -7.49
CA LEU A 151 -2.39 -17.90 -6.91
C LEU A 151 -1.55 -16.74 -6.35
N ASP A 152 -0.37 -17.02 -5.77
CA ASP A 152 0.59 -16.00 -5.32
C ASP A 152 1.00 -15.04 -6.46
N ALA A 153 1.32 -15.61 -7.62
CA ALA A 153 1.68 -14.83 -8.80
C ALA A 153 0.49 -14.02 -9.33
N LEU A 154 -0.73 -14.56 -9.22
CA LEU A 154 -1.96 -13.92 -9.68
C LEU A 154 -2.39 -12.78 -8.74
N SER A 155 -2.30 -12.96 -7.43
CA SER A 155 -2.58 -11.93 -6.43
C SER A 155 -1.59 -10.77 -6.56
N ALA A 156 -0.30 -11.06 -6.65
CA ALA A 156 0.73 -10.05 -6.88
C ALA A 156 0.51 -9.28 -8.20
N ALA A 157 0.10 -9.97 -9.28
CA ALA A 157 -0.21 -9.33 -10.56
C ALA A 157 -1.47 -8.44 -10.49
N MET A 158 -2.48 -8.82 -9.70
CA MET A 158 -3.67 -8.00 -9.47
C MET A 158 -3.35 -6.74 -8.66
N ASN A 159 -2.61 -6.86 -7.57
CA ASN A 159 -2.17 -5.71 -6.76
C ASN A 159 -1.33 -4.74 -7.62
N LEU A 160 -0.44 -5.28 -8.47
CA LEU A 160 0.34 -4.49 -9.42
C LEU A 160 -0.55 -3.77 -10.43
N THR A 161 -1.57 -4.45 -10.96
CA THR A 161 -2.53 -3.86 -11.90
C THR A 161 -3.29 -2.71 -11.25
N ALA A 162 -3.77 -2.89 -10.01
CA ALA A 162 -4.44 -1.83 -9.25
C ALA A 162 -3.52 -0.61 -9.05
N ASN A 163 -2.26 -0.85 -8.69
CA ASN A 163 -1.26 0.20 -8.51
C ASN A 163 -0.93 0.95 -9.81
N ILE A 164 -0.71 0.24 -10.92
CA ILE A 164 -0.44 0.86 -12.22
C ILE A 164 -1.63 1.72 -12.67
N VAL A 165 -2.85 1.17 -12.61
CA VAL A 165 -4.06 1.89 -13.03
C VAL A 165 -4.25 3.15 -12.19
N ALA A 166 -4.15 3.05 -10.87
CA ALA A 166 -4.25 4.20 -9.98
C ALA A 166 -3.16 5.24 -10.26
N THR A 167 -1.90 4.81 -10.39
CA THR A 167 -0.76 5.72 -10.63
C THR A 167 -0.90 6.43 -11.98
N LEU A 168 -1.32 5.74 -13.04
CA LEU A 168 -1.58 6.33 -14.34
C LEU A 168 -2.73 7.33 -14.31
N LEU A 169 -3.80 7.04 -13.57
CA LEU A 169 -4.93 7.97 -13.39
C LEU A 169 -4.52 9.24 -12.64
N ILE A 170 -3.64 9.12 -11.64
CA ILE A 170 -3.07 10.26 -10.90
C ILE A 170 -2.15 11.06 -11.83
N ALA A 171 -1.25 10.41 -12.57
CA ALA A 171 -0.32 11.05 -13.50
C ALA A 171 -1.05 11.78 -14.64
N HIS A 172 -2.12 11.18 -15.17
CA HIS A 172 -2.97 11.80 -16.18
C HIS A 172 -3.63 13.08 -15.63
N ARG A 173 -4.13 13.05 -14.39
CA ARG A 173 -4.69 14.23 -13.73
C ARG A 173 -3.63 15.31 -13.51
N ALA A 174 -2.43 14.93 -13.09
CA ALA A 174 -1.29 15.84 -12.92
C ALA A 174 -0.95 16.55 -14.23
N ARG A 175 -0.91 15.81 -15.34
CA ARG A 175 -0.64 16.38 -16.67
C ARG A 175 -1.73 17.35 -17.14
N ILE A 176 -3.01 17.04 -16.94
CA ILE A 176 -4.10 17.96 -17.30
C ILE A 176 -4.00 19.25 -16.49
N HIS A 177 -3.73 19.12 -15.18
CA HIS A 177 -3.55 20.28 -14.31
C HIS A 177 -2.39 21.15 -14.78
N ASP A 178 -1.23 20.54 -15.02
CA ASP A 178 -0.02 21.20 -15.52
C ASP A 178 -0.27 21.96 -16.84
N GLN A 179 -0.89 21.30 -17.82
CA GLN A 179 -1.24 21.93 -19.10
C GLN A 179 -2.17 23.15 -18.93
N SER A 180 -3.13 23.07 -18.02
CA SER A 180 -4.06 24.17 -17.75
C SER A 180 -3.39 25.33 -17.01
N THR A 181 -2.45 25.05 -16.09
CA THR A 181 -1.75 26.08 -15.30
C THR A 181 -0.62 26.72 -16.07
N HIS A 182 0.13 25.97 -16.89
CA HIS A 182 1.21 26.52 -17.73
C HIS A 182 0.69 27.53 -18.75
N ALA A 183 -0.55 27.39 -19.21
CA ALA A 183 -1.19 28.36 -20.11
C ALA A 183 -1.52 29.71 -19.43
N LEU A 184 -1.63 29.75 -18.09
CA LEU A 184 -2.06 30.94 -17.34
C LEU A 184 -0.97 31.57 -16.47
N LEU A 185 -0.06 30.77 -15.91
CA LEU A 185 0.94 31.18 -14.90
C LEU A 185 2.30 30.61 -15.27
N ARG A 186 3.04 31.33 -16.11
CA ARG A 186 4.28 30.88 -16.77
C ARG A 186 5.45 30.50 -15.82
N ASN A 187 5.36 30.67 -14.50
CA ASN A 187 6.52 30.53 -13.61
C ASN A 187 6.28 30.13 -12.14
N LYS A 188 5.08 29.72 -11.73
CA LYS A 188 4.86 29.23 -10.35
C LYS A 188 4.36 27.79 -10.35
N LYS A 189 5.24 26.86 -9.99
CA LYS A 189 4.87 25.47 -9.66
C LYS A 189 3.90 25.51 -8.49
N THR A 190 2.71 24.97 -8.68
CA THR A 190 1.66 25.02 -7.65
C THR A 190 1.86 23.88 -6.65
N GLN A 191 1.49 24.10 -5.39
CA GLN A 191 1.55 23.09 -4.32
C GLN A 191 0.82 21.79 -4.71
N VAL A 192 -0.31 21.92 -5.40
CA VAL A 192 -1.09 20.79 -5.92
C VAL A 192 -0.27 19.93 -6.88
N GLU A 193 0.54 20.54 -7.74
CA GLU A 193 1.39 19.83 -8.69
C GLU A 193 2.51 19.04 -7.97
N ALA A 194 3.11 19.62 -6.93
CA ALA A 194 4.10 18.92 -6.11
C ALA A 194 3.48 17.72 -5.38
N ILE A 195 2.27 17.89 -4.83
CA ILE A 195 1.53 16.82 -4.15
C ILE A 195 1.20 15.68 -5.12
N LEU A 196 0.67 16.00 -6.29
CA LEU A 196 0.35 15.02 -7.32
C LEU A 196 1.60 14.27 -7.80
N LEU A 197 2.72 14.96 -7.96
CA LEU A 197 3.99 14.35 -8.37
C LEU A 197 4.49 13.36 -7.32
N LEU A 198 4.44 13.71 -6.03
CA LEU A 198 4.80 12.80 -4.94
C LEU A 198 3.90 11.55 -4.88
N MET A 199 2.61 11.69 -5.18
CA MET A 199 1.70 10.54 -5.29
C MET A 199 2.07 9.61 -6.44
N VAL A 200 2.48 10.17 -7.59
CA VAL A 200 2.93 9.39 -8.74
C VAL A 200 4.27 8.70 -8.44
N GLU A 201 5.23 9.41 -7.84
CA GLU A 201 6.55 8.89 -7.52
C GLU A 201 6.49 7.76 -6.49
N SER A 202 5.68 7.91 -5.44
CA SER A 202 5.46 6.84 -4.44
C SER A 202 4.75 5.62 -5.02
N GLY A 203 3.75 5.81 -5.89
CA GLY A 203 3.09 4.72 -6.61
C GLY A 203 4.02 3.98 -7.56
N ALA A 204 4.87 4.72 -8.29
CA ALA A 204 5.87 4.15 -9.20
C ALA A 204 6.95 3.37 -8.45
N PHE A 205 7.45 3.90 -7.32
CA PHE A 205 8.41 3.21 -6.47
C PHE A 205 7.84 1.90 -5.92
N PHE A 206 6.60 1.93 -5.40
CA PHE A 206 5.93 0.73 -4.93
C PHE A 206 5.73 -0.30 -6.05
N GLY A 207 5.33 0.16 -7.25
CA GLY A 207 5.19 -0.71 -8.43
C GLY A 207 6.50 -1.36 -8.87
N LEU A 208 7.63 -0.65 -8.74
CA LEU A 208 8.95 -1.22 -9.04
C LEU A 208 9.30 -2.37 -8.08
N VAL A 209 9.00 -2.21 -6.78
CA VAL A 209 9.21 -3.26 -5.79
C VAL A 209 8.32 -4.48 -6.07
N GLN A 210 7.05 -4.26 -6.44
CA GLN A 210 6.13 -5.32 -6.86
C GLN A 210 6.66 -6.11 -8.06
N VAL A 211 7.04 -5.42 -9.14
CA VAL A 211 7.58 -6.06 -10.35
C VAL A 211 8.82 -6.88 -10.03
N THR A 212 9.73 -6.32 -9.24
CA THR A 212 10.98 -7.01 -8.87
C THR A 212 10.67 -8.26 -8.04
N SER A 213 9.72 -8.19 -7.10
CA SER A 213 9.30 -9.34 -6.29
C SER A 213 8.68 -10.45 -7.15
N ILE A 214 7.81 -10.11 -8.10
CA ILE A 214 7.19 -11.09 -9.03
C ILE A 214 8.25 -11.80 -9.88
N ILE A 215 9.24 -11.06 -10.38
CA ILE A 215 10.34 -11.62 -11.19
C ILE A 215 11.13 -12.62 -10.36
N PHE A 216 11.54 -12.26 -9.14
CA PHE A 216 12.34 -13.14 -8.29
C PHE A 216 11.56 -14.36 -7.81
N SER A 217 10.29 -14.20 -7.46
CA SER A 217 9.41 -15.32 -7.10
C SER A 217 9.29 -16.33 -8.24
N THR A 218 9.15 -15.84 -9.48
CA THR A 218 9.13 -16.70 -10.67
C THR A 218 10.46 -17.41 -10.92
N LEU A 219 11.58 -16.73 -10.66
CA LEU A 219 12.92 -17.33 -10.79
C LEU A 219 13.18 -18.38 -9.71
N ASP A 220 12.67 -18.17 -8.48
CA ASP A 220 12.89 -19.08 -7.36
C ASP A 220 12.24 -20.45 -7.57
N ILE A 221 11.17 -20.53 -8.38
CA ILE A 221 10.52 -21.80 -8.77
C ILE A 221 11.53 -22.83 -9.31
N HIS A 222 12.56 -22.36 -10.02
CA HIS A 222 13.57 -23.22 -10.64
C HIS A 222 14.88 -23.23 -9.84
N ALA A 223 14.96 -22.48 -8.75
CA ALA A 223 16.19 -22.30 -8.00
C ALA A 223 16.37 -23.38 -6.94
N ALA A 224 17.63 -23.67 -6.61
CA ALA A 224 17.94 -24.53 -5.48
C ALA A 224 17.67 -23.78 -4.17
N LYS A 225 17.22 -24.51 -3.14
CA LYS A 225 17.11 -23.97 -1.77
C LYS A 225 18.45 -23.37 -1.34
N PHE A 226 18.40 -22.23 -0.66
CA PHE A 226 19.57 -21.44 -0.24
C PHE A 226 20.45 -20.86 -1.36
N SER A 227 19.97 -20.90 -2.62
CA SER A 227 20.65 -20.20 -3.71
C SER A 227 20.59 -18.67 -3.52
N ALA A 228 21.42 -17.94 -4.27
CA ALA A 228 21.37 -16.49 -4.28
C ALA A 228 19.99 -15.94 -4.72
N VAL A 229 19.28 -16.67 -5.59
CA VAL A 229 17.92 -16.32 -6.05
C VAL A 229 16.94 -16.44 -4.89
N HIS A 230 16.96 -17.56 -4.17
CA HIS A 230 16.09 -17.79 -3.01
C HIS A 230 16.27 -16.75 -1.91
N ASN A 231 17.52 -16.41 -1.59
CA ASN A 231 17.81 -15.39 -0.59
C ASN A 231 17.37 -13.99 -1.06
N ALA A 232 17.49 -13.70 -2.36
CA ALA A 232 17.04 -12.44 -2.93
C ALA A 232 15.50 -12.34 -2.95
N ASP A 233 14.80 -13.42 -3.30
CA ASP A 233 13.35 -13.51 -3.25
C ASP A 233 12.83 -13.27 -1.82
N SER A 234 13.41 -13.97 -0.84
CA SER A 234 13.08 -13.77 0.58
C SER A 234 13.30 -12.31 1.04
N CYS A 235 14.42 -11.70 0.62
CA CYS A 235 14.72 -10.30 0.92
C CYS A 235 13.72 -9.33 0.26
N LEU A 236 13.33 -9.60 -0.98
CA LEU A 236 12.36 -8.80 -1.72
C LEU A 236 10.94 -8.95 -1.17
N GLY A 237 10.53 -10.13 -0.73
CA GLY A 237 9.25 -10.35 -0.04
C GLY A 237 9.14 -9.48 1.22
N VAL A 238 10.20 -9.47 2.04
CA VAL A 238 10.27 -8.60 3.23
C VAL A 238 10.21 -7.12 2.84
N LEU A 239 10.97 -6.70 1.82
CA LEU A 239 10.93 -5.32 1.33
C LEU A 239 9.52 -4.96 0.81
N TYR A 240 8.84 -5.88 0.14
CA TYR A 240 7.50 -5.68 -0.39
C TYR A 240 6.48 -5.47 0.72
N ILE A 241 6.49 -6.32 1.76
CA ILE A 241 5.62 -6.17 2.94
C ILE A 241 5.81 -4.80 3.60
N TYR A 242 7.06 -4.39 3.84
CA TYR A 242 7.32 -3.10 4.48
C TYR A 242 6.93 -1.91 3.60
N THR A 243 7.18 -1.97 2.29
CA THR A 243 6.77 -0.89 1.38
C THR A 243 5.26 -0.79 1.25
N ALA A 244 4.54 -1.92 1.28
CA ALA A 244 3.07 -1.95 1.36
C ALA A 244 2.56 -1.29 2.64
N ALA A 245 3.15 -1.63 3.80
CA ALA A 245 2.80 -1.04 5.09
C ALA A 245 3.10 0.48 5.16
N LEU A 246 4.15 0.94 4.50
CA LEU A 246 4.53 2.37 4.45
C LEU A 246 3.70 3.19 3.46
N ASN A 247 3.00 2.54 2.53
CA ASN A 247 2.26 3.22 1.47
C ASN A 247 1.20 4.23 1.99
N PRO A 248 0.40 3.93 3.03
CA PRO A 248 -0.52 4.92 3.60
C PRO A 248 0.20 5.99 4.44
N VAL A 249 1.44 5.74 4.92
CA VAL A 249 2.24 6.72 5.68
C VAL A 249 2.63 7.89 4.78
N ALA A 250 3.10 7.57 3.57
CA ALA A 250 3.43 8.59 2.56
C ALA A 250 2.23 9.52 2.31
N LEU A 251 1.01 8.98 2.30
CA LEU A 251 -0.22 9.75 2.13
C LEU A 251 -0.50 10.69 3.30
N ILE A 252 -0.29 10.25 4.55
CA ILE A 252 -0.49 11.11 5.73
C ILE A 252 0.54 12.24 5.77
N ILE A 253 1.81 11.93 5.52
CA ILE A 253 2.87 12.96 5.45
C ILE A 253 2.50 14.00 4.40
N LEU A 254 2.01 13.57 3.24
CA LEU A 254 1.56 14.46 2.18
C LEU A 254 0.41 15.38 2.62
N ILE A 255 -0.60 14.84 3.30
CA ILE A 255 -1.75 15.61 3.81
C ILE A 255 -1.32 16.63 4.87
N GLN A 256 -0.45 16.23 5.81
CA GLN A 256 0.05 17.10 6.87
C GLN A 256 0.94 18.22 6.32
N THR A 257 1.80 17.87 5.37
CA THR A 257 2.69 18.82 4.70
C THR A 257 1.86 19.86 3.94
N GLY A 258 0.85 19.44 3.18
CA GLY A 258 -0.05 20.36 2.48
C GLY A 258 -0.75 21.35 3.41
N ASN A 259 -1.26 20.91 4.57
CA ASN A 259 -1.99 21.77 5.50
C ASN A 259 -1.09 22.81 6.20
N THR A 260 0.19 22.51 6.41
CA THR A 260 1.14 23.40 7.10
C THR A 260 1.53 24.61 6.23
N TYR A 261 1.62 24.40 4.92
CA TYR A 261 1.94 25.48 3.98
C TYR A 261 0.78 26.44 3.74
N ASP A 262 -0.46 25.94 3.63
CA ASP A 262 -1.66 26.78 3.52
C ASP A 262 -1.75 27.78 4.68
N HIS A 263 -1.36 27.35 5.89
CA HIS A 263 -1.37 28.21 7.06
C HIS A 263 -0.28 29.30 7.05
N SER A 264 0.87 29.01 6.44
CA SER A 264 2.01 29.93 6.32
C SER A 264 1.74 31.03 5.28
N PHE A 265 1.12 30.68 4.14
CA PHE A 265 0.71 31.65 3.12
C PHE A 265 -0.29 32.68 3.65
N HIS A 266 -1.24 32.25 4.49
CA HIS A 266 -2.20 33.17 5.11
C HIS A 266 -1.54 34.13 6.11
N LEU A 267 -0.40 33.76 6.72
CA LEU A 267 0.32 34.65 7.63
C LEU A 267 1.08 35.75 6.88
N GLU A 268 1.72 35.42 5.75
CA GLU A 268 2.47 36.38 4.94
C GLU A 268 1.56 37.47 4.34
N ASP A 269 0.35 37.10 3.91
CA ASP A 269 -0.61 38.03 3.32
C ASP A 269 -1.11 39.07 4.35
N VAL A 270 -1.30 38.66 5.61
CA VAL A 270 -1.76 39.56 6.70
C VAL A 270 -0.67 40.54 7.14
N THR A 271 0.61 40.15 7.08
CA THR A 271 1.72 41.03 7.46
C THR A 271 2.10 42.09 6.42
N SER A 272 1.52 42.04 5.21
CA SER A 272 1.87 42.94 4.11
C SER A 272 1.11 44.27 4.07
N VAL A 273 0.20 44.52 5.01
CA VAL A 273 -0.53 45.81 5.10
C VAL A 273 0.44 46.89 5.62
N PRO A 274 0.80 47.91 4.82
CA PRO A 274 1.67 48.98 5.28
C PRO A 274 0.92 49.80 6.32
N ASN A 275 1.52 49.93 7.51
CA ASN A 275 1.06 50.83 8.54
C ASN A 275 1.29 52.26 8.05
N VAL A 276 0.28 52.87 7.43
CA VAL A 276 0.29 54.29 7.06
C VAL A 276 -0.07 55.08 8.31
N GLY A 277 0.96 55.52 9.03
CA GLY A 277 0.91 56.54 10.08
C GLY A 277 1.65 57.78 9.63
#